data_AF-A0A7C0YYX5-F1
#
_entry.id   AF-A0A7C0YYX5-F1
#
_cell.length_a   1.000
_cell.length_b   1.000
_cell.length_c   1.000
_cell.angle_alpha   90.00
_cell.angle_beta   90.00
_cell.angle_gamma   90.00
#
_symmetry.space_group_name_H-M   'P 1'
#
loop_
_entity.id
_entity.type
_entity.pdbx_description
1 polymer ?
#
loop_
_entity_poly.entity_id
_entity_poly.type
_entity_poly.pdbx_seq_one_letter_code
_entity_poly.pdbx_strand_id
1 'polypeptide(L)' 'MNITGVMVQYYKACWRELWFFANQINMDYESEDIEIGRLIHEKSYARER' A
#
# COMPACT_ATOMS: atom_id res chain seq x y z
N MET A 1 5.64 15.66 8.07
CA MET A 1 5.22 14.28 7.74
C MET A 1 3.81 14.35 7.19
N ASN A 2 3.59 14.03 5.91
CA ASN A 2 2.27 14.12 5.30
C ASN A 2 1.56 12.78 5.44
N ILE A 3 0.35 12.80 6.01
CA ILE A 3 -0.46 11.59 6.17
C ILE A 3 -1.17 11.32 4.85
N THR A 4 -1.01 10.11 4.32
CA THR A 4 -1.67 9.67 3.08
C THR A 4 -2.88 8.78 3.39
N GLY A 5 -3.77 8.60 2.40
CA GLY A 5 -4.91 7.68 2.55
C GLY A 5 -4.48 6.24 2.85
N VAL A 6 -3.33 5.81 2.31
CA VAL A 6 -2.73 4.50 2.58
C VAL A 6 -2.37 4.34 4.07
N MET A 7 -1.81 5.38 4.69
CA MET A 7 -1.51 5.35 6.13
C MET A 7 -2.78 5.22 6.99
N VAL A 8 -3.88 5.84 6.57
CA VAL A 8 -5.18 5.70 7.26
C VAL A 8 -5.74 4.30 7.09
N GLN A 9 -5.63 3.70 5.90
CA GLN A 9 -6.05 2.33 5.65
C GLN A 9 -5.26 1.34 6.51
N TYR A 10 -3.93 1.46 6.58
CA TYR A 10 -3.11 0.65 7.47
C TYR A 10 -3.44 0.87 8.94
N TYR A 11 -3.65 2.11 9.37
CA TYR A 11 -4.10 2.38 10.75
C TYR A 11 -5.42 1.68 11.09
N LYS A 12 -6.36 1.64 10.15
CA LYS A 12 -7.66 0.97 10.33
C LYS A 12 -7.54 -0.55 10.33
N ALA A 13 -6.65 -1.12 9.50
CA ALA A 13 -6.42 -2.55 9.45
C ALA A 13 -5.61 -3.05 10.66
N CYS A 14 -4.43 -2.46 10.90
CA CYS A 14 -3.51 -2.86 11.96
C CYS A 14 -2.48 -1.76 12.28
N TRP A 15 -2.37 -1.35 13.54
CA TRP A 15 -1.41 -0.32 13.95
C TRP A 15 0.06 -0.72 13.73
N ARG A 16 0.38 -2.01 13.82
CA ARG A 16 1.73 -2.54 13.53
C ARG A 16 2.11 -2.39 12.07
N GLU A 17 1.15 -2.59 11.16
CA GLU A 17 1.36 -2.45 9.73
C GLU A 17 1.70 -1.01 9.36
N LEU A 18 0.99 -0.03 9.94
CA LEU A 18 1.34 1.38 9.79
C LEU A 18 2.76 1.67 10.33
N TRP A 19 3.12 1.08 11.48
CA TRP A 19 4.45 1.29 12.04
C TRP A 19 5.55 0.73 11.12
N PHE A 20 5.36 -0.46 10.56
CA PHE A 20 6.29 -1.03 9.58
C PHE A 20 6.39 -0.17 8.31
N PHE A 21 5.25 0.25 7.76
CA PHE A 21 5.19 1.15 6.61
C PHE A 21 5.90 2.49 6.86
N ALA A 22 5.67 3.11 8.02
CA ALA A 22 6.30 4.38 8.39
C ALA A 22 7.82 4.27 8.58
N ASN A 23 8.32 3.09 8.98
CA ASN A 23 9.74 2.80 9.13
C ASN A 23 10.38 2.17 7.89
N GLN A 24 9.65 2.08 6.76
CA GLN A 24 10.11 1.45 5.51
C GLN A 24 10.58 0.00 5.69
N ILE A 25 9.97 -0.70 6.65
CA ILE A 25 10.21 -2.13 6.87
C ILE A 25 9.16 -2.88 6.04
N ASN A 26 9.62 -3.51 4.97
CA ASN A 26 8.77 -4.40 4.19
C ASN A 26 8.52 -5.69 4.99
N MET A 27 7.26 -5.92 5.38
CA MET A 27 6.79 -7.27 5.67
C MET A 27 6.61 -7.93 4.32
N ASP A 28 7.47 -8.88 3.99
CA ASP A 28 7.55 -9.51 2.67
C ASP A 28 6.17 -9.80 2.05
N TYR A 29 5.98 -9.33 0.82
CA TYR A 29 4.69 -9.31 0.12
C TYR A 29 4.65 -10.32 -1.04
N GLU A 30 5.12 -11.56 -0.84
CA GLU A 30 4.87 -12.69 -1.78
C GLU A 30 3.38 -13.09 -1.84
N SER A 31 2.47 -12.16 -1.58
CA SER A 31 1.04 -12.35 -1.75
C SER A 31 0.70 -12.04 -3.20
N GLU A 32 0.20 -13.05 -3.91
CA GLU A 32 -0.28 -12.95 -5.29
C GLU A 32 -1.33 -11.82 -5.44
N ASP A 33 -2.16 -11.58 -4.42
CA ASP A 33 -3.15 -10.50 -4.40
C ASP A 33 -2.52 -9.11 -4.47
N ILE A 34 -1.36 -8.91 -3.83
CA ILE A 34 -0.63 -7.63 -3.85
C ILE A 34 0.00 -7.40 -5.22
N GLU A 35 0.50 -8.46 -5.85
CA GLU A 35 1.00 -8.40 -7.22
C GLU A 35 -0.11 -8.07 -8.23
N ILE A 36 -1.28 -8.71 -8.11
CA ILE A 36 -2.46 -8.39 -8.91
C ILE A 36 -2.88 -6.93 -8.68
N GLY A 37 -2.95 -6.47 -7.43
CA GLY A 37 -3.31 -5.10 -7.09
C GLY A 37 -2.38 -4.05 -7.71
N ARG A 38 -1.07 -4.31 -7.72
CA ARG A 38 -0.06 -3.47 -8.37
C ARG A 38 -0.25 -3.41 -9.89
N LEU A 39 -0.45 -4.55 -10.54
CA LEU A 39 -0.72 -4.60 -11.99
C LEU A 39 -2.00 -3.87 -12.37
N ILE A 40 -3.05 -3.97 -11.55
CA ILE A 40 -4.29 -3.21 -11.75
C ILE A 40 -4.01 -1.72 -11.59
N HIS A 41 -3.34 -1.31 -10.50
CA HIS A 41 -3.01 0.09 -10.25
C HIS A 41 -2.24 0.73 -11.42
N GLU A 42 -1.24 0.02 -11.95
CA GLU A 42 -0.46 0.47 -13.11
C GLU A 42 -1.31 0.64 -14.38
N LYS A 43 -2.28 -0.26 -14.63
CA LYS A 43 -3.11 -0.24 -15.84
C LYS A 43 -4.34 0.67 -15.73
N SER A 44 -4.88 0.89 -14.54
CA SER A 44 -6.15 1.60 -14.33
C SER A 44 -6.07 3.09 -14.66
N TYR A 45 -4.92 3.74 -14.46
CA TYR A 45 -4.77 5.19 -14.68
C TYR A 45 -4.14 5.57 -16.02
N ALA A 46 -4.02 4.63 -16.97
CA ALA A 46 -3.40 4.88 -18.27
C ALA A 46 -4.12 5.95 -19.14
N ARG A 47 -5.34 6.37 -18.78
CA ARG A 47 -6.15 7.36 -19.52
C ARG A 47 -6.18 8.76 -18.89
N GLU A 48 -5.59 8.95 -17.71
CA GLU A 48 -5.50 10.26 -17.07
C GLU A 48 -4.10 10.85 -17.33
N ARG A 49 -3.95 11.55 -18.45
CA ARG A 49 -2.80 12.40 -18.75
C ARG A 49 -3.27 13.74 -19.29
#